data_AF-A0A7C6MBL1-F1
#
_entry.id   AF-A0A7C6MBL1-F1
#
_cell.length_a   1.000
_cell.length_b   1.000
_cell.length_c   1.000
_cell.angle_alpha   90.00
_cell.angle_beta   90.00
_cell.angle_gamma   90.00
#
_symmetry.space_group_name_H-M   'P 1'
#
loop_
_entity.id
_entity.type
_entity.pdbx_description
1 polymer ?
#
loop_
_entity_poly.entity_id
_entity_poly.type
_entity_poly.pdbx_seq_one_letter_code
_entity_poly.pdbx_strand_id
1 'polypeptide(L)'
;MNETTEWIEEKYQEVFNEETLGLERRRAHDPNCTLQDLQGTLKNLYILDGNNWTGRGQLQDSTMSATIAAYEGFIEKWKKELEK
;
A
#
# COMPACT_ATOMS: atom_id res chain seq x y z
N MET A 1 -3.84 7.14 28.04
CA MET A 1 -3.24 5.86 27.63
C MET A 1 -3.22 5.84 26.10
N ASN A 2 -2.28 6.54 25.45
CA ASN A 2 -2.22 6.63 23.98
C ASN A 2 -0.83 6.29 23.39
N GLU A 3 0.21 6.13 24.24
CA GLU A 3 1.59 5.86 23.79
C GLU A 3 1.74 4.50 23.09
N THR A 4 0.84 3.53 23.34
CA THR A 4 0.96 2.17 22.78
C THR A 4 0.58 2.08 21.30
N THR A 5 -0.01 3.11 20.70
CA THR A 5 -0.45 3.14 19.29
C THR A 5 0.26 4.18 18.43
N GLU A 6 0.92 5.18 19.04
CA GLU A 6 1.61 6.24 18.28
C GLU A 6 2.72 5.65 17.39
N TRP A 7 3.53 4.72 17.92
CA TRP A 7 4.57 4.06 17.13
C TRP A 7 3.99 3.21 15.98
N ILE A 8 2.77 2.68 16.14
CA ILE A 8 2.08 1.90 15.10
C ILE A 8 1.64 2.83 13.98
N GLU A 9 1.08 3.99 14.35
CA GLU A 9 0.62 5.00 13.41
C GLU A 9 1.79 5.66 12.69
N GLU A 10 2.88 5.97 13.39
CA GLU A 10 4.12 6.44 12.76
C GLU A 10 4.65 5.43 11.75
N LYS A 11 4.70 4.14 12.12
CA LYS A 11 5.12 3.09 11.19
C LYS A 11 4.19 2.98 9.99
N TYR A 12 2.88 3.05 10.23
CA TYR A 12 1.89 3.03 9.16
C TYR A 12 2.13 4.18 8.17
N GLN A 13 2.32 5.40 8.68
CA GLN A 13 2.56 6.58 7.85
C GLN A 13 3.89 6.48 7.10
N GLU A 14 4.95 6.00 7.75
CA GLU A 14 6.26 5.76 7.13
C GLU A 14 6.10 4.82 5.92
N VAL A 15 5.54 3.62 6.13
CA VAL A 15 5.34 2.62 5.09
C VAL A 15 4.44 3.15 3.97
N PHE A 16 3.34 3.81 4.32
CA PHE A 16 2.41 4.37 3.34
C PHE A 16 3.11 5.38 2.42
N ASN A 17 3.90 6.29 2.99
CA ASN A 17 4.61 7.32 2.24
C ASN A 17 5.72 6.71 1.37
N GLU A 18 6.48 5.75 1.91
CA GLU A 18 7.53 5.06 1.17
C GLU A 18 6.98 4.28 -0.03
N GLU A 19 5.92 3.51 0.17
CA GLU A 19 5.26 2.74 -0.90
C GLU A 19 4.66 3.67 -1.97
N THR A 20 4.00 4.76 -1.55
CA THR A 20 3.44 5.74 -2.50
C THR A 20 4.54 6.37 -3.36
N LEU A 21 5.66 6.77 -2.77
CA LEU A 21 6.81 7.30 -3.51
C LEU A 21 7.43 6.24 -4.43
N GLY A 22 7.49 4.99 -3.99
CA GLY A 22 7.93 3.85 -4.79
C GLY A 22 7.05 3.66 -6.03
N LEU A 23 5.73 3.73 -5.88
CA LEU A 23 4.76 3.63 -6.98
C LEU A 23 4.86 4.80 -7.96
N GLU A 24 5.01 6.03 -7.45
CA GLU A 24 5.22 7.21 -8.29
C GLU A 24 6.50 7.09 -9.12
N ARG A 25 7.61 6.67 -8.50
CA ARG A 25 8.87 6.41 -9.21
C ARG A 25 8.74 5.28 -10.21
N ARG A 26 8.05 4.19 -9.85
CA ARG A 26 7.82 3.06 -10.75
C ARG A 26 7.04 3.51 -11.97
N ARG A 27 5.95 4.27 -11.80
CA ARG A 27 5.21 4.86 -12.93
C ARG A 27 6.06 5.80 -13.79
N ALA A 28 6.97 6.57 -13.18
CA ALA A 28 7.83 7.51 -13.91
C ALA A 28 8.97 6.84 -14.70
N HIS A 29 9.54 5.76 -14.18
CA HIS A 29 10.74 5.12 -14.73
C HIS A 29 10.49 3.80 -15.47
N ASP A 30 9.40 3.10 -15.16
CA ASP A 30 9.05 1.83 -15.80
C ASP A 30 7.96 2.06 -16.87
N PRO A 31 8.32 2.06 -18.17
CA PRO A 31 7.36 2.25 -19.25
C PRO A 31 6.37 1.08 -19.40
N ASN A 32 6.64 -0.07 -18.76
CA ASN A 32 5.72 -1.20 -18.73
C ASN A 32 4.80 -1.18 -17.50
N CYS A 33 4.97 -0.22 -16.59
CA CYS A 33 4.09 -0.06 -15.45
C CYS A 33 2.69 0.33 -15.96
N THR A 34 1.73 -0.56 -15.78
CA THR A 34 0.34 -0.33 -16.15
C THR A 34 -0.54 -0.32 -14.91
N LEU A 35 -1.67 0.37 -15.01
CA LEU A 35 -2.68 0.35 -13.96
C LEU A 35 -3.15 -1.08 -13.64
N GLN A 36 -3.26 -1.94 -14.65
CA GLN A 36 -3.65 -3.34 -14.49
C GLN A 36 -2.64 -4.15 -13.68
N ASP A 37 -1.34 -3.90 -13.86
CA ASP A 37 -0.27 -4.54 -13.07
C ASP A 37 -0.38 -4.18 -11.59
N LEU A 38 -0.61 -2.89 -11.30
CA LEU A 38 -0.80 -2.42 -9.92
C LEU A 38 -2.08 -2.99 -9.30
N GLN A 39 -3.17 -3.09 -10.05
CA GLN A 39 -4.39 -3.75 -9.58
C GLN A 39 -4.19 -5.24 -9.32
N GLY A 40 -3.40 -5.93 -10.14
CA GLY A 40 -3.03 -7.32 -9.91
C GLY A 40 -2.21 -7.49 -8.63
N THR A 41 -1.27 -6.57 -8.39
CA THR A 41 -0.48 -6.51 -7.16
C THR A 41 -1.36 -6.26 -5.94
N LEU A 42 -2.26 -5.28 -5.99
CA LEU A 42 -3.21 -4.98 -4.93
C LEU A 42 -4.11 -6.19 -4.60
N LYS A 43 -4.60 -6.90 -5.62
CA LYS A 43 -5.38 -8.12 -5.41
C LYS A 43 -4.58 -9.19 -4.68
N ASN A 44 -3.31 -9.36 -5.01
CA ASN A 44 -2.43 -10.30 -4.31
C ASN A 44 -2.18 -9.87 -2.86
N LEU A 45 -1.99 -8.57 -2.59
CA LEU A 45 -1.86 -8.04 -1.23
C LEU A 45 -3.09 -8.36 -0.39
N TYR A 46 -4.30 -8.18 -0.94
CA TYR A 46 -5.53 -8.57 -0.26
C TYR A 46 -5.67 -10.07 0.01
N ILE A 47 -5.20 -10.92 -0.92
CA ILE A 47 -5.15 -12.37 -0.68
C ILE A 47 -4.16 -12.70 0.44
N LEU A 48 -2.98 -12.05 0.45
CA LEU A 48 -1.98 -12.24 1.49
C LEU A 48 -2.46 -11.76 2.86
N ASP A 49 -3.23 -10.68 2.91
CA ASP A 49 -3.87 -10.18 4.12
C ASP A 49 -4.94 -11.16 4.63
N GLY A 50 -5.91 -11.50 3.77
CA GLY A 50 -7.03 -12.40 4.09
C GLY A 50 -6.65 -13.86 4.36
N ASN A 51 -5.45 -14.29 3.94
CA ASN A 51 -4.88 -15.57 4.33
C ASN A 51 -4.53 -15.66 5.82
N ASN A 52 -4.84 -14.62 6.63
CA ASN A 52 -4.81 -14.62 8.09
C ASN A 52 -3.59 -15.37 8.63
N TRP A 53 -2.39 -15.00 8.15
CA TRP A 53 -1.14 -15.57 8.64
C TRP A 53 -1.09 -15.38 10.15
N THR A 54 -1.43 -16.43 10.87
CA THR A 54 -1.61 -16.41 12.31
C THR A 54 -0.22 -16.28 12.89
N GLY A 55 0.04 -15.19 13.62
CA GLY A 55 1.36 -14.87 14.15
C GLY A 55 2.05 -13.65 13.53
N ARG A 56 1.41 -12.92 12.59
CA ARG A 56 1.84 -11.56 12.29
C ARG A 56 1.64 -10.69 13.54
N GLY A 57 2.71 -10.04 13.98
CA GLY A 57 2.62 -9.05 15.06
C GLY A 57 1.98 -7.77 14.53
N GLN A 58 1.50 -6.91 15.44
CA GLN A 58 0.85 -5.63 15.11
C GLN A 58 1.65 -4.78 14.11
N LEU A 59 2.98 -4.83 14.18
CA LEU A 59 3.87 -4.16 13.23
C LEU A 59 3.67 -4.62 11.78
N GLN A 60 3.61 -5.94 11.56
CA GLN A 60 3.43 -6.52 10.21
C GLN A 60 2.04 -6.21 9.67
N ASP A 61 1.01 -6.24 10.54
CA ASP A 61 -0.37 -5.94 10.15
C ASP A 61 -0.51 -4.48 9.73
N SER A 62 0.10 -3.56 10.48
CA SER A 62 0.12 -2.13 10.12
C SER A 62 0.92 -1.86 8.86
N THR A 63 2.03 -2.56 8.65
CA THR A 63 2.80 -2.49 7.39
C THR A 63 1.96 -2.97 6.21
N MET A 64 1.28 -4.11 6.34
CA MET A 64 0.42 -4.66 5.28
C MET A 64 -0.74 -3.71 4.96
N SER A 65 -1.41 -3.20 6.00
CA SER A 65 -2.50 -2.24 5.87
C SER A 65 -2.05 -0.94 5.18
N ALA A 66 -0.90 -0.39 5.59
CA ALA A 66 -0.32 0.80 4.96
C ALA A 66 0.01 0.58 3.47
N THR A 67 0.57 -0.58 3.15
CA THR A 67 0.90 -0.96 1.77
C THR A 67 -0.36 -1.04 0.91
N ILE A 68 -1.40 -1.74 1.39
CA ILE A 68 -2.69 -1.85 0.68
C ILE A 68 -3.27 -0.46 0.42
N ALA A 69 -3.35 0.38 1.44
CA ALA A 69 -3.89 1.74 1.31
C ALA A 69 -3.10 2.60 0.32
N ALA A 70 -1.77 2.48 0.28
CA ALA A 70 -0.93 3.19 -0.68
C ALA A 70 -1.25 2.79 -2.12
N TYR A 71 -1.39 1.49 -2.38
CA TYR A 71 -1.77 0.98 -3.70
C TYR A 71 -3.17 1.44 -4.10
N GLU A 72 -4.15 1.37 -3.19
CA GLU A 72 -5.52 1.81 -3.46
C GLU A 72 -5.60 3.30 -3.82
N GLY A 73 -5.00 4.15 -2.98
CA GLY A 73 -4.99 5.60 -3.19
C GLY A 73 -4.30 5.97 -4.50
N PHE A 74 -3.17 5.32 -4.81
CA PHE A 74 -2.45 5.56 -6.06
C PHE A 74 -3.25 5.11 -7.30
N ILE A 75 -3.83 3.92 -7.26
CA ILE A 75 -4.66 3.38 -8.35
C ILE A 75 -5.88 4.28 -8.59
N GLU A 76 -6.57 4.71 -7.54
CA GLU A 76 -7.73 5.59 -7.66
C GLU A 76 -7.34 6.96 -8.23
N LYS A 77 -6.25 7.56 -7.73
CA LYS A 77 -5.70 8.81 -8.26
C LYS A 77 -5.39 8.68 -9.76
N TRP A 78 -4.71 7.61 -10.16
CA TRP A 78 -4.37 7.39 -11.57
C TRP A 78 -5.61 7.14 -12.44
N LYS A 79 -6.60 6.38 -11.97
CA LYS A 79 -7.88 6.22 -12.68
C LYS A 79 -8.55 7.56 -12.96
N LYS A 80 -8.65 8.42 -11.94
CA LYS A 80 -9.22 9.78 -12.06
C LYS A 80 -8.45 10.65 -13.05
N GLU A 81 -7.13 10.46 -13.17
CA GLU A 81 -6.32 11.17 -14.18
C GLU A 81 -6.60 10.68 -15.61
N LEU A 82 -6.96 9.41 -15.80
CA LEU A 82 -7.29 8.83 -17.11
C LEU A 82 -8.72 9.12 -17.57
N GLU A 83 -9.64 9.31 -16.63
CA GLU A 83 -11.04 9.67 -16.90
C GLU A 83 -11.25 11.18 -17.16
N LYS A 84 -10.17 11.97 -17.13
CA LYS A 84 -10.16 13.43 -17.31
C LYS A 84 -9.83 13.82 -18.75
#